data_AF-A0A928TJ43-F1
#
_entry.id   AF-A0A928TJ43-F1
#
_cell.length_a   1.000
_cell.length_b   1.000
_cell.length_c   1.000
_cell.angle_alpha   90.00
_cell.angle_beta   90.00
_cell.angle_gamma   90.00
#
_symmetry.space_group_name_H-M   'P 1'
#
loop_
_entity.id
_entity.type
_entity.pdbx_description
1 polymer ?
#
loop_
_entity_poly.entity_id
_entity_poly.type
_entity_poly.pdbx_seq_one_letter_code
_entity_poly.pdbx_strand_id
1 'polypeptide(L)'
;MKPTRALLAIAALALTIAASALAVGGDSARAGASMVRGWNNVAYAGGALAPSEAFASIAGKYDAVYRWNAAAQSYEVYSPGGPAFGNTLSEVADGDAVWISVTAESATLAATTKTGKVSIAASTFLPTNDLAIYEKSFNQLNPVGTDTASERYYAPVVLPDGATVTSMTVAFEAGSGTSVQARLDFTPITNGSNAAQIYKLAEVLSSAGASPQTANAFSHSVDNEENVYFVVVDLIGGAAAKIKGISIAYTGG
;
A
#
# COMPACT_ATOMS: atom_id res chain seq x y z
N MET A 1 66.96 -34.36 5.78
CA MET A 1 65.83 -33.65 5.14
C MET A 1 64.62 -34.57 5.09
N LYS A 2 63.52 -34.14 5.70
CA LYS A 2 62.15 -34.64 5.50
C LYS A 2 61.65 -34.16 4.11
N PRO A 3 60.65 -34.78 3.48
CA PRO A 3 59.28 -34.49 3.92
C PRO A 3 58.35 -35.70 4.02
N THR A 4 57.64 -35.71 5.15
CA THR A 4 56.41 -36.44 5.44
C THR A 4 55.32 -36.03 4.46
N ARG A 5 54.66 -36.99 3.81
CA ARG A 5 53.45 -36.74 3.01
C ARG A 5 52.26 -36.53 3.94
N ALA A 6 51.78 -35.29 4.04
CA ALA A 6 50.51 -34.98 4.69
C ALA A 6 49.35 -35.46 3.80
N LEU A 7 48.52 -36.38 4.31
CA LEU A 7 47.23 -36.68 3.70
C LEU A 7 46.28 -35.53 4.05
N LEU A 8 45.85 -34.78 3.04
CA LEU A 8 44.79 -33.79 3.16
C LEU A 8 43.44 -34.52 3.06
N ALA A 9 42.73 -34.66 4.17
CA ALA A 9 41.36 -35.19 4.18
C ALA A 9 40.41 -34.06 3.76
N ILE A 10 39.90 -34.13 2.52
CA ILE A 10 38.85 -33.24 2.03
C ILE A 10 37.52 -33.78 2.56
N ALA A 11 36.93 -33.10 3.55
CA ALA A 11 35.57 -33.37 3.99
C ALA A 11 34.60 -32.83 2.93
N ALA A 12 33.95 -33.74 2.19
CA ALA A 12 32.88 -33.39 1.27
C ALA A 12 31.62 -33.03 2.08
N LEU A 13 31.25 -31.75 2.09
CA LEU A 13 29.98 -31.28 2.63
C LEU A 13 28.87 -31.65 1.64
N ALA A 14 28.10 -32.69 1.94
CA ALA A 14 26.95 -33.08 1.12
C ALA A 14 25.83 -32.04 1.29
N LEU A 15 25.58 -31.25 0.24
CA LEU A 15 24.47 -30.31 0.18
C LEU A 15 23.20 -31.06 -0.23
N THR A 16 22.37 -31.47 0.73
CA THR A 16 21.02 -31.96 0.45
C THR A 16 20.12 -30.80 0.01
N ILE A 17 19.78 -30.78 -1.27
CA ILE A 17 18.81 -29.84 -1.83
C ILE A 17 17.41 -30.38 -1.50
N ALA A 18 16.74 -29.79 -0.50
CA ALA A 18 15.31 -29.97 -0.34
C ALA A 18 14.60 -29.09 -1.39
N ALA A 19 13.96 -29.72 -2.37
CA ALA A 19 13.12 -29.00 -3.33
C ALA A 19 11.82 -28.58 -2.64
N SER A 20 11.71 -27.30 -2.28
CA SER A 20 10.45 -26.71 -1.82
C SER A 20 9.53 -26.52 -3.04
N ALA A 21 8.38 -27.19 -3.04
CA ALA A 21 7.35 -26.95 -4.06
C ALA A 21 6.78 -25.53 -3.91
N LEU A 22 6.85 -24.73 -4.97
CA LEU A 22 6.08 -23.48 -5.09
C LEU A 22 4.60 -23.87 -5.26
N ALA A 23 3.83 -23.78 -4.18
CA ALA A 23 2.38 -23.82 -4.28
C ALA A 23 1.90 -22.47 -4.84
N VAL A 24 1.70 -22.39 -6.16
CA VAL A 24 0.89 -21.33 -6.76
C VAL A 24 -0.58 -21.69 -6.50
N GLY A 25 -1.09 -21.24 -5.36
CA GLY A 25 -2.51 -21.26 -5.04
C GLY A 25 -3.05 -19.84 -5.16
N GLY A 26 -3.98 -19.64 -6.09
CA GLY A 26 -4.75 -18.40 -6.18
C GLY A 26 -5.63 -18.23 -4.95
N ASP A 27 -5.26 -17.27 -4.11
CA ASP A 27 -6.13 -16.49 -3.26
C ASP A 27 -5.31 -15.23 -2.92
N SER A 28 -5.76 -14.06 -3.36
CA SER A 28 -5.03 -12.78 -3.23
C SER A 28 -4.99 -12.22 -1.80
N ALA A 29 -4.88 -13.09 -0.81
CA ALA A 29 -4.40 -12.76 0.52
C ALA A 29 -2.95 -13.24 0.60
N ARG A 30 -1.99 -12.31 0.64
CA ARG A 30 -0.55 -12.57 0.80
C ARG A 30 -0.32 -13.34 2.12
N ALA A 31 -0.50 -14.66 2.08
CA ALA A 31 -0.37 -15.53 3.24
C ALA A 31 1.08 -15.49 3.71
N GLY A 32 1.28 -15.34 5.02
CA GLY A 32 2.62 -15.19 5.60
C GLY A 32 3.60 -16.30 5.18
N ALA A 33 4.89 -15.97 5.10
CA ALA A 33 5.91 -16.91 4.67
C ALA A 33 6.19 -17.95 5.76
N SER A 34 5.92 -19.23 5.47
CA SER A 34 6.30 -20.34 6.35
C SER A 34 7.80 -20.63 6.22
N MET A 35 8.46 -20.77 7.35
CA MET A 35 9.89 -21.00 7.47
C MET A 35 10.16 -22.21 8.35
N VAL A 36 11.22 -22.93 8.02
CA VAL A 36 11.72 -24.07 8.80
C VAL A 36 12.96 -23.67 9.59
N ARG A 37 13.36 -24.48 10.56
CA ARG A 37 14.64 -24.27 11.27
C ARG A 37 15.80 -24.13 10.29
N GLY A 38 16.68 -23.15 10.52
CA GLY A 38 17.85 -22.85 9.70
C GLY A 38 17.69 -21.58 8.87
N TRP A 39 18.48 -21.48 7.80
CA TRP A 39 18.49 -20.31 6.93
C TRP A 39 17.36 -20.38 5.90
N ASN A 40 16.51 -19.37 5.89
CA ASN A 40 15.43 -19.21 4.91
C ASN A 40 15.65 -17.88 4.16
N ASN A 41 15.49 -17.89 2.84
CA ASN A 41 15.43 -16.65 2.05
C ASN A 41 13.97 -16.33 1.77
N VAL A 42 13.54 -15.15 2.24
CA VAL A 42 12.14 -14.74 2.20
C VAL A 42 12.07 -13.33 1.62
N ALA A 43 11.13 -13.12 0.70
CA ALA A 43 10.76 -11.77 0.30
C ALA A 43 9.87 -11.15 1.37
N TYR A 44 10.32 -10.05 1.98
CA TYR A 44 9.53 -9.34 2.96
C TYR A 44 8.32 -8.70 2.28
N ALA A 45 7.16 -8.91 2.90
CA ALA A 45 5.86 -8.56 2.38
C ALA A 45 5.15 -7.65 3.38
N GLY A 46 5.49 -6.37 3.38
CA GLY A 46 4.86 -5.40 4.25
C GLY A 46 5.41 -3.98 4.15
N GLY A 47 4.90 -3.08 4.97
CA GLY A 47 5.37 -1.69 5.01
C GLY A 47 6.84 -1.56 5.42
N ALA A 48 7.48 -0.45 5.02
CA ALA A 48 8.81 -0.08 5.48
C ALA A 48 8.82 0.13 6.99
N LEU A 49 9.51 -0.77 7.71
CA LEU A 49 9.50 -0.82 9.17
C LEU A 49 10.89 -1.11 9.72
N ALA A 50 11.12 -0.75 10.98
CA ALA A 50 12.32 -1.18 11.69
C ALA A 50 12.31 -2.72 11.82
N PRO A 51 13.47 -3.40 11.77
CA PRO A 51 13.52 -4.88 11.84
C PRO A 51 12.80 -5.49 13.05
N SER A 52 12.85 -4.83 14.21
CA SER A 52 12.14 -5.29 15.41
C SER A 52 10.62 -5.35 15.24
N GLU A 53 10.06 -4.47 14.42
CA GLU A 53 8.63 -4.40 14.12
C GLU A 53 8.29 -5.33 12.96
N ALA A 54 9.09 -5.31 11.89
CA ALA A 54 8.93 -6.17 10.71
C ALA A 54 8.93 -7.66 11.06
N PHE A 55 9.78 -8.09 12.00
CA PHE A 55 9.91 -9.49 12.43
C PHE A 55 9.22 -9.79 13.77
N ALA A 56 8.32 -8.92 14.23
CA ALA A 56 7.63 -9.10 15.51
C ALA A 56 6.81 -10.41 15.57
N SER A 57 6.24 -10.85 14.44
CA SER A 57 5.45 -12.08 14.34
C SER A 57 6.25 -13.37 14.59
N ILE A 58 7.58 -13.29 14.48
CA ILE A 58 8.51 -14.39 14.73
C ILE A 58 9.48 -14.08 15.89
N ALA A 59 9.19 -13.07 16.71
CA ALA A 59 10.03 -12.69 17.84
C ALA A 59 10.37 -13.91 18.73
N GLY A 60 11.66 -14.06 19.05
CA GLY A 60 12.16 -15.20 19.84
C GLY A 60 12.32 -16.51 19.07
N LYS A 61 12.05 -16.55 17.76
CA LYS A 61 12.20 -17.73 16.89
C LYS A 61 13.32 -17.61 15.86
N TYR A 62 14.13 -16.55 15.91
CA TYR A 62 15.26 -16.33 15.02
C TYR A 62 16.41 -15.64 15.75
N ASP A 63 17.63 -15.82 15.23
CA ASP A 63 18.84 -15.24 15.83
C ASP A 63 19.40 -14.06 15.04
N ALA A 64 19.26 -14.09 13.71
CA ALA A 64 19.81 -13.06 12.84
C ALA A 64 19.04 -12.95 11.52
N VAL A 65 19.06 -11.73 10.97
CA VAL A 65 18.51 -11.36 9.68
C VAL A 65 19.58 -10.64 8.87
N TYR A 66 19.71 -11.00 7.60
CA TYR A 66 20.67 -10.42 6.66
C TYR A 66 19.95 -9.92 5.42
N ARG A 67 20.26 -8.69 5.00
CA ARG A 67 19.82 -8.12 3.72
C ARG A 67 21.03 -7.74 2.88
N TRP A 68 21.00 -8.04 1.58
CA TRP A 68 22.02 -7.56 0.67
C TRP A 68 21.75 -6.11 0.27
N ASN A 69 22.68 -5.19 0.57
CA ASN A 69 22.64 -3.82 0.09
C ASN A 69 23.46 -3.72 -1.20
N ALA A 70 22.77 -3.59 -2.33
CA ALA A 70 23.41 -3.52 -3.65
C ALA A 70 24.25 -2.24 -3.85
N ALA A 71 23.91 -1.12 -3.19
CA ALA A 71 24.66 0.12 -3.30
C ALA A 71 25.99 0.04 -2.53
N ALA A 72 25.97 -0.56 -1.34
CA ALA A 72 27.15 -0.74 -0.50
C ALA A 72 27.96 -2.02 -0.84
N GLN A 73 27.41 -2.90 -1.68
CA GLN A 73 27.97 -4.23 -2.00
C GLN A 73 28.30 -5.03 -0.73
N SER A 74 27.42 -4.97 0.27
CA SER A 74 27.63 -5.59 1.57
C SER A 74 26.32 -6.07 2.20
N TYR A 75 26.42 -6.95 3.19
CA TYR A 75 25.27 -7.37 3.98
C TYR A 75 25.04 -6.42 5.15
N GLU A 76 23.79 -6.02 5.30
CA GLU A 76 23.28 -5.39 6.50
C GLU A 76 22.68 -6.45 7.41
N VAL A 77 22.91 -6.32 8.71
CA VAL A 77 22.58 -7.36 9.68
C VAL A 77 21.68 -6.79 10.77
N TYR A 78 20.74 -7.61 11.22
CA TYR A 78 19.98 -7.39 12.44
C TYR A 78 19.97 -8.67 13.29
N SER A 79 20.42 -8.58 14.53
CA SER A 79 20.34 -9.63 15.53
C SER A 79 19.76 -9.06 16.82
N PRO A 80 18.58 -9.54 17.29
CA PRO A 80 17.96 -9.05 18.53
C PRO A 80 18.82 -9.25 19.78
N GLY A 81 19.62 -10.32 19.82
CA GLY A 81 20.54 -10.62 20.93
C GLY A 81 21.98 -10.15 20.73
N GLY A 82 22.28 -9.53 19.59
CA GLY A 82 23.63 -9.06 19.23
C GLY A 82 23.95 -7.67 19.80
N PRO A 83 25.24 -7.27 19.82
CA PRO A 83 25.63 -5.94 20.24
C PRO A 83 25.14 -4.87 19.24
N ALA A 84 24.70 -3.71 19.75
CA ALA A 84 24.08 -2.67 18.93
C ALA A 84 24.94 -2.20 17.74
N PHE A 85 26.26 -2.15 17.88
CA PHE A 85 27.17 -1.74 16.79
C PHE A 85 27.18 -2.71 15.60
N GLY A 86 26.78 -3.97 15.81
CA GLY A 86 26.68 -4.98 14.77
C GLY A 86 25.35 -4.96 14.01
N ASN A 87 24.35 -4.22 14.51
CA ASN A 87 23.06 -4.06 13.86
C ASN A 87 23.11 -2.89 12.89
N THR A 88 23.34 -3.19 11.62
CA THR A 88 23.46 -2.21 10.53
C THR A 88 22.19 -2.12 9.68
N LEU A 89 21.30 -3.10 9.77
CA LEU A 89 19.99 -3.06 9.12
C LEU A 89 19.04 -2.18 9.96
N SER A 90 18.67 -1.02 9.44
CA SER A 90 17.81 -0.04 10.12
C SER A 90 16.34 -0.09 9.68
N GLU A 91 16.07 -0.53 8.45
CA GLU A 91 14.73 -0.56 7.85
C GLU A 91 14.65 -1.74 6.89
N VAL A 92 13.49 -2.42 6.84
CA VAL A 92 13.15 -3.45 5.86
C VAL A 92 11.93 -2.98 5.07
N ALA A 93 12.04 -2.92 3.75
CA ALA A 93 10.99 -2.43 2.86
C ALA A 93 10.32 -3.57 2.08
N ASP A 94 9.09 -3.34 1.62
CA ASP A 94 8.35 -4.29 0.78
C ASP A 94 9.20 -4.74 -0.42
N GLY A 95 9.26 -6.06 -0.64
CA GLY A 95 10.06 -6.65 -1.71
C GLY A 95 11.53 -6.91 -1.36
N ASP A 96 12.02 -6.46 -0.19
CA ASP A 96 13.37 -6.82 0.25
C ASP A 96 13.52 -8.33 0.41
N ALA A 97 14.53 -8.91 -0.24
CA ALA A 97 14.91 -10.30 -0.03
C ALA A 97 15.82 -10.40 1.20
N VAL A 98 15.32 -11.03 2.26
CA VAL A 98 16.02 -11.19 3.54
C VAL A 98 16.36 -12.66 3.81
N TRP A 99 17.55 -12.89 4.34
CA TRP A 99 17.96 -14.18 4.88
C TRP A 99 17.74 -14.20 6.38
N ILE A 100 16.93 -15.14 6.86
CA ILE A 100 16.57 -15.25 8.28
C ILE A 100 17.08 -16.59 8.81
N SER A 101 17.83 -16.55 9.92
CA SER A 101 18.26 -17.74 10.66
C SER A 101 17.24 -18.08 11.74
N VAL A 102 16.32 -18.99 11.42
CA VAL A 102 15.23 -19.43 12.31
C VAL A 102 15.71 -20.54 13.24
N THR A 103 15.44 -20.40 14.54
CA THR A 103 15.83 -21.36 15.59
C THR A 103 14.73 -22.33 15.98
N ALA A 104 13.47 -21.93 15.80
CA ALA A 104 12.30 -22.79 16.01
C ALA A 104 12.15 -23.82 14.87
N GLU A 105 11.49 -24.96 15.15
CA GLU A 105 11.19 -25.98 14.12
C GLU A 105 10.35 -25.42 12.97
N SER A 106 9.45 -24.50 13.28
CA SER A 106 8.69 -23.73 12.29
C SER A 106 8.39 -22.32 12.78
N ALA A 107 8.31 -21.38 11.85
CA ALA A 107 7.88 -20.01 12.07
C ALA A 107 7.10 -19.51 10.86
N THR A 108 6.14 -18.61 11.08
CA THR A 108 5.42 -17.95 9.99
C THR A 108 5.62 -16.47 10.12
N LEU A 109 6.29 -15.86 9.14
CA LEU A 109 6.40 -14.42 9.05
C LEU A 109 5.07 -13.88 8.53
N ALA A 110 4.31 -13.20 9.39
CA ALA A 110 3.08 -12.55 8.96
C ALA A 110 3.40 -11.44 7.95
N ALA A 111 2.59 -11.32 6.90
CA ALA A 111 2.63 -10.14 6.03
C ALA A 111 2.20 -8.93 6.86
N THR A 112 3.03 -7.90 6.90
CA THR A 112 2.68 -6.67 7.62
C THR A 112 1.82 -5.82 6.70
N THR A 113 0.76 -5.23 7.23
CA THR A 113 -0.13 -4.41 6.42
C THR A 113 0.60 -3.17 5.92
N LYS A 114 0.91 -3.13 4.62
CA LYS A 114 1.45 -1.94 3.94
C LYS A 114 0.48 -0.78 4.12
N THR A 115 0.97 0.44 4.33
CA THR A 115 0.11 1.62 4.31
C THR A 115 0.63 2.60 3.26
N GLY A 116 -0.28 3.30 2.62
CA GLY A 116 0.07 4.24 1.57
C GLY A 116 -1.03 5.25 1.30
N LYS A 117 -0.71 6.19 0.41
CA LYS A 117 -1.66 7.19 -0.07
C LYS A 117 -1.63 7.26 -1.60
N VAL A 118 -2.81 7.39 -2.20
CA VAL A 118 -2.98 7.75 -3.61
C VAL A 118 -3.53 9.18 -3.66
N SER A 119 -2.94 10.03 -4.48
CA SER A 119 -3.35 11.43 -4.65
C SER A 119 -3.95 11.64 -6.04
N ILE A 120 -5.11 12.27 -6.09
CA ILE A 120 -5.83 12.66 -7.30
C ILE A 120 -5.75 14.19 -7.39
N ALA A 121 -5.13 14.70 -8.45
CA ALA A 121 -5.04 16.13 -8.69
C ALA A 121 -6.40 16.71 -9.11
N ALA A 122 -6.71 17.96 -8.73
CA ALA A 122 -7.90 18.68 -9.19
C ALA A 122 -8.05 18.66 -10.72
N SER A 123 -6.93 18.62 -11.44
CA SER A 123 -6.91 18.57 -12.90
C SER A 123 -7.34 17.24 -13.51
N THR A 124 -7.63 16.20 -12.72
CA THR A 124 -8.15 14.93 -13.23
C THR A 124 -9.67 14.95 -13.32
N PHE A 125 -10.32 15.83 -12.55
CA PHE A 125 -11.76 15.89 -12.48
C PHE A 125 -12.38 16.42 -13.78
N LEU A 126 -13.46 15.77 -14.18
CA LEU A 126 -14.32 16.12 -15.30
C LEU A 126 -15.75 16.28 -14.80
N PRO A 127 -16.50 17.28 -15.27
CA PRO A 127 -17.90 17.43 -14.89
C PRO A 127 -18.76 16.30 -15.45
N THR A 128 -19.90 16.05 -14.81
CA THR A 128 -20.92 15.09 -15.30
C THR A 128 -21.53 15.54 -16.63
N ASN A 129 -21.67 16.85 -16.80
CA ASN A 129 -22.31 17.46 -17.95
C ASN A 129 -21.25 18.13 -18.82
N ASP A 130 -21.24 17.79 -20.11
CA ASP A 130 -20.35 18.40 -21.10
C ASP A 130 -20.56 19.91 -21.25
N LEU A 131 -21.73 20.43 -20.85
CA LEU A 131 -22.06 21.86 -20.87
C LEU A 131 -21.65 22.59 -19.57
N ALA A 132 -21.10 21.90 -18.58
CA ALA A 132 -20.69 22.52 -17.33
C ALA A 132 -19.55 23.52 -17.57
N ILE A 133 -19.70 24.73 -17.04
CA ILE A 133 -18.68 25.77 -17.12
C ILE A 133 -17.88 25.77 -15.81
N TYR A 134 -16.59 25.50 -15.92
CA TYR A 134 -15.67 25.43 -14.79
C TYR A 134 -14.31 26.01 -15.16
N GLU A 135 -13.61 26.51 -14.16
CA GLU A 135 -12.21 26.89 -14.27
C GLU A 135 -11.34 25.77 -13.73
N LYS A 136 -10.22 25.55 -14.40
CA LYS A 136 -9.24 24.53 -14.05
C LYS A 136 -7.86 25.11 -14.22
N SER A 137 -7.08 25.02 -13.16
CA SER A 137 -5.67 25.37 -13.14
C SER A 137 -4.82 24.15 -12.78
N PHE A 138 -3.51 24.34 -12.58
CA PHE A 138 -2.59 23.26 -12.24
C PHE A 138 -2.98 22.49 -10.97
N ASN A 139 -3.55 23.17 -9.97
CA ASN A 139 -3.84 22.58 -8.66
C ASN A 139 -5.20 23.04 -8.10
N GLN A 140 -6.12 23.46 -8.97
CA GLN A 140 -7.44 23.92 -8.53
C GLN A 140 -8.49 23.69 -9.62
N LEU A 141 -9.69 23.33 -9.18
CA LEU A 141 -10.90 23.32 -9.98
C LEU A 141 -12.02 24.00 -9.21
N ASN A 142 -12.80 24.81 -9.91
CA ASN A 142 -13.97 25.52 -9.36
C ASN A 142 -15.05 25.71 -10.43
N PRO A 143 -16.34 25.60 -10.08
CA PRO A 143 -17.43 26.03 -10.94
C PRO A 143 -17.30 27.52 -11.30
N VAL A 144 -17.73 27.96 -12.47
CA VAL A 144 -17.75 29.41 -12.81
C VAL A 144 -19.07 30.08 -12.41
N GLY A 145 -20.14 29.30 -12.24
CA GLY A 145 -21.47 29.77 -11.82
C GLY A 145 -22.04 28.94 -10.68
N THR A 146 -23.24 29.31 -10.23
CA THR A 146 -24.02 28.56 -9.22
C THR A 146 -25.03 27.59 -9.85
N ASP A 147 -24.83 27.26 -11.12
CA ASP A 147 -25.81 26.52 -11.92
C ASP A 147 -25.69 25.01 -11.68
N THR A 148 -26.82 24.30 -11.80
CA THR A 148 -26.93 22.87 -11.46
C THR A 148 -26.02 21.97 -12.32
N ALA A 149 -25.65 22.43 -13.52
CA ALA A 149 -24.80 21.68 -14.45
C ALA A 149 -23.37 21.42 -13.93
N SER A 150 -22.85 22.27 -13.03
CA SER A 150 -21.48 22.13 -12.49
C SER A 150 -21.43 21.34 -11.19
N GLU A 151 -22.55 20.80 -10.71
CA GLU A 151 -22.61 20.31 -9.33
C GLU A 151 -21.80 19.05 -9.09
N ARG A 152 -21.58 18.20 -10.10
CA ARG A 152 -20.94 16.88 -9.91
C ARG A 152 -19.75 16.64 -10.85
N TYR A 153 -18.61 16.30 -10.25
CA TYR A 153 -17.35 16.00 -10.93
C TYR A 153 -16.88 14.57 -10.66
N TYR A 154 -16.26 13.93 -11.64
CA TYR A 154 -15.71 12.59 -11.55
C TYR A 154 -14.21 12.56 -11.86
N ALA A 155 -13.49 11.67 -11.18
CA ALA A 155 -12.13 11.31 -11.55
C ALA A 155 -11.92 9.79 -11.35
N PRO A 156 -11.31 9.08 -12.32
CA PRO A 156 -10.90 7.69 -12.09
C PRO A 156 -9.79 7.64 -11.04
N VAL A 157 -9.73 6.53 -10.30
CA VAL A 157 -8.64 6.24 -9.38
C VAL A 157 -8.15 4.81 -9.58
N VAL A 158 -6.84 4.64 -9.50
CA VAL A 158 -6.21 3.32 -9.48
C VAL A 158 -5.63 3.12 -8.09
N LEU A 159 -6.17 2.15 -7.36
CA LEU A 159 -5.68 1.74 -6.04
C LEU A 159 -4.88 0.44 -6.21
N PRO A 160 -3.89 0.16 -5.35
CA PRO A 160 -3.18 -1.11 -5.41
C PRO A 160 -4.13 -2.30 -5.22
N ASP A 161 -3.91 -3.35 -5.99
CA ASP A 161 -4.71 -4.57 -5.91
C ASP A 161 -4.61 -5.22 -4.52
N GLY A 162 -5.72 -5.73 -3.98
CA GLY A 162 -5.81 -6.26 -2.63
C GLY A 162 -5.81 -5.22 -1.51
N ALA A 163 -5.63 -3.92 -1.81
CA ALA A 163 -5.64 -2.87 -0.80
C ALA A 163 -7.05 -2.66 -0.19
N THR A 164 -7.10 -2.17 1.04
CA THR A 164 -8.31 -1.75 1.74
C THR A 164 -8.21 -0.27 2.02
N VAL A 165 -9.22 0.51 1.61
CA VAL A 165 -9.27 1.95 1.86
C VAL A 165 -9.50 2.22 3.34
N THR A 166 -8.74 3.13 3.93
CA THR A 166 -8.87 3.52 5.35
C THR A 166 -9.52 4.88 5.52
N SER A 167 -9.12 5.86 4.71
CA SER A 167 -9.71 7.19 4.73
C SER A 167 -9.55 7.92 3.40
N MET A 168 -10.38 8.93 3.19
CA MET A 168 -10.25 9.87 2.09
C MET A 168 -10.28 11.30 2.63
N THR A 169 -9.36 12.14 2.18
CA THR A 169 -9.25 13.56 2.55
C THR A 169 -9.39 14.40 1.30
N VAL A 170 -10.34 15.33 1.31
CA VAL A 170 -10.59 16.23 0.18
C VAL A 170 -9.87 17.53 0.44
N ALA A 171 -8.89 17.92 -0.36
CA ALA A 171 -8.21 19.21 -0.20
C ALA A 171 -9.11 20.34 -0.73
N PHE A 172 -9.92 20.92 0.16
CA PHE A 172 -10.91 21.95 -0.14
C PHE A 172 -10.52 23.30 0.46
N GLU A 173 -10.66 24.37 -0.33
CA GLU A 173 -10.54 25.75 0.13
C GLU A 173 -11.93 26.28 0.46
N ALA A 174 -12.21 26.43 1.75
CA ALA A 174 -13.49 26.90 2.26
C ALA A 174 -13.70 28.39 2.00
N GLY A 175 -14.84 28.72 1.38
CA GLY A 175 -15.39 30.08 1.26
C GLY A 175 -16.74 30.24 1.97
N SER A 176 -17.22 31.47 2.12
CA SER A 176 -18.53 31.74 2.76
C SER A 176 -19.67 31.10 1.97
N GLY A 177 -20.49 30.28 2.64
CA GLY A 177 -21.61 29.59 2.00
C GLY A 177 -21.21 28.47 1.04
N THR A 178 -19.95 28.03 1.08
CA THR A 178 -19.47 26.92 0.26
C THR A 178 -19.44 25.63 1.06
N SER A 179 -19.63 24.50 0.37
CA SER A 179 -19.35 23.19 0.95
C SER A 179 -18.94 22.20 -0.12
N VAL A 180 -18.29 21.13 0.32
CA VAL A 180 -17.90 20.01 -0.53
C VAL A 180 -18.50 18.71 0.00
N GLN A 181 -18.95 17.87 -0.92
CA GLN A 181 -19.26 16.46 -0.68
C GLN A 181 -18.37 15.63 -1.59
N ALA A 182 -17.84 14.51 -1.09
CA ALA A 182 -17.08 13.61 -1.94
C ALA A 182 -17.35 12.16 -1.55
N ARG A 183 -17.35 11.28 -2.54
CA ARG A 183 -17.46 9.84 -2.36
C ARG A 183 -16.43 9.13 -3.22
N LEU A 184 -15.77 8.14 -2.64
CA LEU A 184 -15.07 7.13 -3.41
C LEU A 184 -16.05 6.00 -3.63
N ASP A 185 -16.30 5.67 -4.90
CA ASP A 185 -17.20 4.61 -5.31
C ASP A 185 -16.46 3.61 -6.20
N PHE A 186 -17.06 2.43 -6.35
CA PHE A 186 -16.64 1.43 -7.31
C PHE A 186 -17.84 0.80 -8.01
N THR A 187 -17.55 0.19 -9.15
CA THR A 187 -18.53 -0.55 -9.94
C THR A 187 -17.82 -1.67 -10.69
N PRO A 188 -18.51 -2.80 -10.98
CA PRO A 188 -17.96 -3.80 -11.88
C PRO A 188 -17.57 -3.20 -13.22
N ILE A 189 -16.46 -3.66 -13.82
CA ILE A 189 -15.96 -3.18 -15.12
C ILE A 189 -16.96 -3.42 -16.25
N THR A 190 -17.83 -4.42 -16.08
CA THR A 190 -18.90 -4.77 -17.01
C THR A 190 -20.17 -3.94 -16.80
N ASN A 191 -20.22 -3.10 -15.77
CA ASN A 191 -21.36 -2.23 -15.54
C ASN A 191 -21.42 -1.17 -16.65
N GLY A 192 -22.59 -1.06 -17.29
CA GLY A 192 -22.91 0.06 -18.17
C GLY A 192 -23.32 1.28 -17.35
N SER A 193 -24.57 1.70 -17.52
CA SER A 193 -25.13 2.88 -16.84
C SER A 193 -26.02 2.54 -15.64
N ASN A 194 -25.89 1.35 -15.04
CA ASN A 194 -26.77 0.93 -13.95
C ASN A 194 -26.31 1.50 -12.61
N ALA A 195 -27.03 2.51 -12.13
CA ALA A 195 -26.74 3.17 -10.86
C ALA A 195 -26.88 2.25 -9.63
N ALA A 196 -27.66 1.16 -9.73
CA ALA A 196 -27.80 0.20 -8.62
C ALA A 196 -26.55 -0.66 -8.38
N GLN A 197 -25.59 -0.65 -9.32
CA GLN A 197 -24.33 -1.38 -9.24
C GLN A 197 -23.14 -0.46 -8.92
N ILE A 198 -23.42 0.73 -8.40
CA ILE A 198 -22.42 1.65 -7.87
C ILE A 198 -22.41 1.51 -6.36
N TYR A 199 -21.27 1.16 -5.81
CA TYR A 199 -21.07 0.87 -4.40
C TYR A 199 -20.11 1.88 -3.79
N LYS A 200 -20.39 2.30 -2.56
CA LYS A 200 -19.63 3.34 -1.86
C LYS A 200 -18.54 2.72 -0.99
N LEU A 201 -17.34 3.29 -1.05
CA LEU A 201 -16.17 2.92 -0.24
C LEU A 201 -15.84 3.93 0.84
N ALA A 202 -15.96 5.22 0.56
CA ALA A 202 -15.62 6.27 1.53
C ALA A 202 -16.45 7.51 1.22
N GLU A 203 -16.85 8.25 2.26
CA GLU A 203 -17.67 9.46 2.07
C GLU A 203 -17.26 10.58 3.01
N VAL A 204 -17.02 11.74 2.40
CA VAL A 204 -16.97 13.02 3.08
C VAL A 204 -18.36 13.64 2.93
N LEU A 205 -19.06 13.73 4.06
CA LEU A 205 -20.33 14.45 4.14
C LEU A 205 -20.13 15.94 3.84
N SER A 206 -21.24 16.62 3.55
CA SER A 206 -21.25 18.06 3.25
C SER A 206 -20.50 18.83 4.32
N SER A 207 -19.37 19.44 3.94
CA SER A 207 -18.49 20.14 4.86
C SER A 207 -18.09 21.50 4.32
N ALA A 208 -18.19 22.52 5.16
CA ALA A 208 -17.64 23.85 4.93
C ALA A 208 -16.23 24.03 5.52
N GLY A 209 -15.67 22.98 6.15
CA GLY A 209 -14.32 23.01 6.71
C GLY A 209 -13.24 22.94 5.64
N ALA A 210 -12.07 23.49 5.93
CA ALA A 210 -10.90 23.24 5.10
C ALA A 210 -10.48 21.77 5.23
N SER A 211 -10.21 21.14 4.10
CA SER A 211 -9.70 19.78 4.00
C SER A 211 -10.46 18.67 4.76
N PRO A 212 -11.77 18.48 4.57
CA PRO A 212 -12.52 17.47 5.29
C PRO A 212 -12.06 16.05 4.99
N GLN A 213 -12.08 15.19 6.01
CA GLN A 213 -11.71 13.78 5.93
C GLN A 213 -12.92 12.90 6.27
N THR A 214 -12.99 11.73 5.64
CA THR A 214 -13.99 10.72 5.96
C THR A 214 -13.84 10.25 7.41
N ALA A 215 -14.96 10.01 8.07
CA ALA A 215 -14.95 9.45 9.43
C ALA A 215 -14.48 7.99 9.44
N ASN A 216 -15.04 7.15 8.57
CA ASN A 216 -14.65 5.75 8.35
C ASN A 216 -14.86 5.39 6.87
N ALA A 217 -14.02 4.49 6.33
CA ALA A 217 -14.25 3.82 5.06
C ALA A 217 -15.03 2.50 5.27
N PHE A 218 -15.79 2.09 4.26
CA PHE A 218 -16.46 0.80 4.22
C PHE A 218 -15.45 -0.30 3.90
N SER A 219 -15.60 -1.46 4.54
CA SER A 219 -14.73 -2.61 4.30
C SER A 219 -14.90 -3.14 2.88
N HIS A 220 -13.81 -3.13 2.12
CA HIS A 220 -13.73 -3.64 0.75
C HIS A 220 -12.26 -3.89 0.41
N SER A 221 -11.96 -5.00 -0.25
CA SER A 221 -10.64 -5.26 -0.82
C SER A 221 -10.65 -4.88 -2.30
N VAL A 222 -9.72 -4.03 -2.70
CA VAL A 222 -9.58 -3.58 -4.07
C VAL A 222 -9.31 -4.77 -4.98
N ASP A 223 -10.13 -4.91 -6.01
CA ASP A 223 -9.97 -5.92 -7.05
C ASP A 223 -10.05 -5.18 -8.38
N ASN A 224 -8.88 -4.97 -8.99
CA ASN A 224 -8.75 -4.23 -10.24
C ASN A 224 -9.06 -5.10 -11.47
N GLU A 225 -9.24 -6.42 -11.32
CA GLU A 225 -9.64 -7.31 -12.40
C GLU A 225 -11.15 -7.26 -12.62
N GLU A 226 -11.92 -7.13 -11.54
CA GLU A 226 -13.39 -7.11 -11.59
C GLU A 226 -13.99 -5.70 -11.57
N ASN A 227 -13.33 -4.72 -10.94
CA ASN A 227 -13.93 -3.42 -10.63
C ASN A 227 -13.12 -2.23 -11.12
N VAL A 228 -13.83 -1.14 -11.38
CA VAL A 228 -13.24 0.19 -11.58
C VAL A 228 -13.63 1.11 -10.43
N TYR A 229 -12.67 1.94 -10.03
CA TYR A 229 -12.80 2.85 -8.90
C TYR A 229 -12.79 4.28 -9.40
N PHE A 230 -13.66 5.11 -8.83
CA PHE A 230 -13.74 6.51 -9.19
C PHE A 230 -14.22 7.35 -8.01
N VAL A 231 -13.82 8.61 -8.01
CA VAL A 231 -14.26 9.58 -7.02
C VAL A 231 -15.28 10.51 -7.64
N VAL A 232 -16.36 10.75 -6.91
CA VAL A 232 -17.39 11.72 -7.25
C VAL A 232 -17.30 12.86 -6.25
N VAL A 233 -17.32 14.10 -6.73
CA VAL A 233 -17.25 15.31 -5.91
C VAL A 233 -18.40 16.22 -6.28
N ASP A 234 -19.15 16.65 -5.26
CA ASP A 234 -20.13 17.71 -5.40
C ASP A 234 -19.62 19.01 -4.76
N LEU A 235 -19.55 20.10 -5.55
CA LEU A 235 -19.10 21.43 -5.11
C LEU A 235 -20.29 22.40 -5.01
N ILE A 236 -20.55 22.90 -3.81
CA ILE A 236 -21.70 23.75 -3.50
C ILE A 236 -21.21 25.16 -3.17
N GLY A 237 -21.88 26.18 -3.71
CA GLY A 237 -21.54 27.59 -3.47
C GLY A 237 -20.83 28.30 -4.65
N GLY A 238 -20.82 27.70 -5.84
CA GLY A 238 -20.32 28.32 -7.07
C GLY A 238 -18.81 28.56 -7.09
N ALA A 239 -18.36 29.66 -7.69
CA ALA A 239 -16.94 29.96 -7.92
C ALA A 239 -16.07 30.11 -6.67
N ALA A 240 -16.69 30.30 -5.50
CA ALA A 240 -15.98 30.29 -4.24
C ALA A 240 -15.60 28.88 -3.77
N ALA A 241 -16.31 27.83 -4.24
CA ALA A 241 -16.04 26.44 -3.88
C ALA A 241 -14.91 25.88 -4.74
N LYS A 242 -13.78 25.59 -4.09
CA LYS A 242 -12.52 25.27 -4.77
C LYS A 242 -11.92 23.98 -4.24
N ILE A 243 -11.76 22.99 -5.13
CA ILE A 243 -11.05 21.74 -4.83
C ILE A 243 -9.63 21.77 -5.40
N LYS A 244 -8.66 21.28 -4.64
CA LYS A 244 -7.24 21.18 -5.03
C LYS A 244 -6.84 19.74 -5.37
N GLY A 245 -7.51 18.78 -4.77
CA GLY A 245 -7.33 17.36 -5.04
C GLY A 245 -7.92 16.50 -3.94
N ILE A 246 -7.70 15.20 -4.03
CA ILE A 246 -8.15 14.22 -3.05
C ILE A 246 -7.00 13.26 -2.74
N SER A 247 -6.79 12.97 -1.46
CA SER A 247 -5.86 11.93 -1.01
C SER A 247 -6.66 10.77 -0.44
N ILE A 248 -6.36 9.56 -0.86
CA ILE A 248 -6.97 8.32 -0.36
C ILE A 248 -5.88 7.53 0.35
N ALA A 249 -6.06 7.28 1.64
CA ALA A 249 -5.19 6.41 2.42
C ALA A 249 -5.70 4.96 2.34
N TYR A 250 -4.78 4.02 2.27
CA TYR A 250 -5.07 2.60 2.19
C TYR A 250 -4.11 1.78 3.03
N THR A 251 -4.53 0.55 3.31
CA THR A 251 -3.78 -0.52 3.94
C THR A 251 -3.75 -1.75 3.04
N GLY A 252 -2.68 -2.53 3.01
CA GLY A 252 -2.51 -3.63 2.04
C GLY A 252 -2.06 -3.12 0.67
N GLY A 253 -2.04 -4.02 -0.33
CA GLY A 253 -1.48 -3.74 -1.66
C GLY A 253 -0.16 -4.44 -1.92
#